data_AF-A0AAV0NT03-F1
#
_entry.id   AF-A0AAV0NT03-F1
#
_cell.length_a   1.000
_cell.length_b   1.000
_cell.length_c   1.000
_cell.angle_alpha   90.00
_cell.angle_beta   90.00
_cell.angle_gamma   90.00
#
_symmetry.space_group_name_H-M   'P 1'
#
loop_
_entity.id
_entity.type
_entity.pdbx_description
1 polymer ?
#
loop_
_entity_poly.entity_id
_entity_poly.type
_entity_poly.pdbx_seq_one_letter_code
_entity_poly.pdbx_strand_id
1 'polypeptide(L)'
;MLFTSHYLVDIQQDKIGRRVLNLGSVSSGNLWKQMDVLIFNTWLWWYRKGPKQGGAAWGRPGVRDCSNETKPIAGGLTQSVVPLALKVQQDIIGSIRKPVHFLNITAMSYMRKDGHPASHNGLGGMDCTHWCVAGVPDTWNHILSTILIHSGKRGKESKKLPRQTLAHK
;
A
#
# COMPACT_ATOMS: atom_id res chain seq x y z
N MET A 1 17.22 3.41 2.50
CA MET A 1 16.92 4.83 2.18
C MET A 1 15.41 5.00 2.16
N LEU A 2 14.86 6.01 2.83
CA LEU A 2 13.45 6.42 2.66
C LEU A 2 13.41 7.60 1.69
N PHE A 3 12.65 7.47 0.61
CA PHE A 3 12.48 8.52 -0.38
C PHE A 3 11.01 8.93 -0.46
N THR A 4 10.72 10.20 -0.16
CA THR A 4 9.35 10.70 -0.10
C THR A 4 8.88 11.16 -1.48
N SER A 5 8.00 10.37 -2.10
CA SER A 5 7.19 10.78 -3.25
C SER A 5 5.74 10.38 -3.03
N HIS A 6 4.87 11.36 -2.74
CA HIS A 6 3.49 11.08 -2.36
C HIS A 6 2.65 10.46 -3.48
N TYR A 7 2.94 10.77 -4.74
CA TYR A 7 2.16 10.37 -5.91
C TYR A 7 2.95 9.48 -6.89
N LEU A 8 4.23 9.18 -6.60
CA LEU A 8 5.20 8.50 -7.47
C LEU A 8 5.58 9.27 -8.76
N VAL A 9 4.65 10.02 -9.33
CA VAL A 9 4.84 10.88 -10.51
C VAL A 9 5.34 12.28 -10.13
N ASP A 10 5.88 12.99 -11.11
CA ASP A 10 6.38 14.34 -10.90
C ASP A 10 5.24 15.35 -10.67
N ILE A 11 5.52 16.39 -9.88
CA ILE A 11 4.62 17.53 -9.67
C ILE A 11 5.26 18.74 -10.34
N GLN A 12 4.55 19.34 -11.30
CA GLN A 12 5.00 20.55 -12.01
C GLN A 12 4.09 21.73 -11.70
N GLN A 13 4.56 22.94 -11.98
CA GLN A 13 3.70 24.13 -11.96
C GLN A 13 3.14 24.38 -13.36
N ASP A 14 1.84 24.68 -13.43
CA ASP A 14 1.24 25.17 -14.67
C ASP A 14 1.59 26.65 -14.91
N LYS A 15 1.10 27.21 -16.02
CA LYS A 15 1.35 28.60 -16.42
C LYS A 15 0.85 29.64 -15.41
N ILE A 16 0.00 29.25 -14.46
CA ILE A 16 -0.62 30.11 -13.45
C ILE A 16 -0.08 29.76 -12.05
N GLY A 17 1.01 28.97 -11.96
CA GLY A 17 1.69 28.63 -10.70
C GLY A 17 1.01 27.53 -9.88
N ARG A 18 -0.03 26.85 -10.40
CA ARG A 18 -0.69 25.76 -9.67
C ARG A 18 0.13 24.48 -9.77
N ARG A 19 0.22 23.73 -8.67
CA ARG A 19 0.87 22.41 -8.64
C ARG A 19 -0.03 21.37 -9.28
N VAL A 20 0.45 20.71 -10.33
CA VAL A 20 -0.28 19.70 -11.11
C VAL A 20 0.57 18.44 -11.22
N LEU A 21 -0.07 17.27 -11.16
CA LEU A 21 0.58 15.98 -11.39
C LEU A 21 0.89 15.80 -12.87
N ASN A 22 2.14 15.50 -13.20
CA ASN A 22 2.54 15.07 -14.53
C ASN A 22 2.56 13.55 -14.61
N LEU A 23 1.43 12.95 -15.02
CA LEU A 23 1.26 11.50 -15.05
C LEU A 23 2.19 10.78 -16.05
N GLY A 24 2.78 11.50 -17.01
CA GLY A 24 3.71 10.97 -17.99
C GLY A 24 5.18 10.98 -17.55
N SER A 25 5.46 11.50 -16.35
CA SER A 25 6.84 11.74 -15.89
C SER A 25 7.11 11.19 -14.49
N VAL A 26 8.24 10.50 -14.37
CA VAL A 26 8.74 9.89 -13.14
C VAL A 26 10.25 10.13 -13.05
N SER A 27 10.66 11.40 -13.03
CA SER A 27 12.08 11.80 -13.04
C SER A 27 12.86 11.23 -11.85
N SER A 28 12.19 11.08 -10.71
CA SER A 28 12.72 10.46 -9.48
C SER A 28 13.12 8.99 -9.67
N GLY A 29 12.65 8.33 -10.74
CA GLY A 29 12.96 6.95 -11.08
C GLY A 29 14.45 6.68 -11.30
N ASN A 30 15.26 7.71 -11.59
CA ASN A 30 16.71 7.56 -11.72
C ASN A 30 17.37 7.12 -10.41
N LEU A 31 16.85 7.55 -9.25
CA LEU A 31 17.37 7.15 -7.94
C LEU A 31 17.11 5.68 -7.62
N TRP A 32 16.07 5.09 -8.24
CA TRP A 32 15.64 3.72 -7.94
C TRP A 32 16.48 2.67 -8.66
N LYS A 33 17.23 3.05 -9.70
CA LYS A 33 17.98 2.12 -10.58
C LYS A 33 19.09 1.34 -9.86
N GLN A 34 19.58 1.85 -8.74
CA GLN A 34 20.69 1.24 -7.99
C GLN A 34 20.23 0.43 -6.76
N MET A 35 18.93 0.28 -6.56
CA MET A 35 18.38 -0.39 -5.37
C MET A 35 18.17 -1.88 -5.63
N ASP A 36 18.59 -2.73 -4.69
CA ASP A 36 18.35 -4.18 -4.74
C ASP A 36 16.87 -4.54 -4.50
N VAL A 37 16.21 -3.77 -3.63
CA VAL A 37 14.80 -3.94 -3.27
C VAL A 37 14.10 -2.59 -3.33
N LEU A 38 13.01 -2.53 -4.10
CA LEU A 38 12.14 -1.37 -4.22
C LEU A 38 10.77 -1.68 -3.65
N ILE A 39 10.28 -0.82 -2.76
CA ILE A 39 8.96 -0.93 -2.13
C ILE A 39 8.24 0.38 -2.41
N PHE A 40 7.16 0.32 -3.18
CA PHE A 40 6.36 1.49 -3.55
C PHE A 40 5.02 1.49 -2.81
N ASN A 41 4.58 2.67 -2.39
CA ASN A 41 3.24 2.89 -1.85
C ASN A 41 2.77 4.30 -2.25
N THR A 42 1.52 4.41 -2.69
CA THR A 42 0.85 5.69 -2.89
C THR A 42 -0.66 5.53 -2.68
N TRP A 43 -1.23 6.31 -1.77
CA TRP A 43 -2.67 6.25 -1.49
C TRP A 43 -3.18 7.49 -0.74
N LEU A 44 -2.57 7.79 0.42
CA LEU A 44 -3.10 8.76 1.39
C LEU A 44 -3.47 10.11 0.78
N TRP A 45 -2.63 10.59 -0.13
CA TRP A 45 -2.72 11.91 -0.74
C TRP A 45 -3.60 12.00 -2.00
N TRP A 46 -4.09 10.86 -2.52
CA TRP A 46 -5.04 10.81 -3.63
C TRP A 46 -6.46 11.13 -3.18
N TYR A 47 -6.84 10.72 -1.97
CA TYR A 47 -8.17 10.94 -1.41
C TYR A 47 -8.13 11.99 -0.30
N ARG A 48 -8.17 13.29 -0.61
CA ARG A 48 -8.09 14.33 0.45
C ARG A 48 -9.41 14.64 1.16
N LYS A 49 -10.53 14.10 0.68
CA LYS A 49 -11.88 14.38 1.20
C LYS A 49 -12.57 13.09 1.63
N GLY A 50 -13.47 13.20 2.60
CA GLY A 50 -14.27 12.10 3.13
C GLY A 50 -13.68 11.45 4.39
N PRO A 51 -14.48 10.67 5.13
CA PRO A 51 -14.04 9.98 6.33
C PRO A 51 -12.98 8.94 5.94
N LYS A 52 -11.82 9.04 6.59
CA LYS A 52 -10.71 8.11 6.37
C LYS A 52 -10.93 6.76 7.03
N GLN A 53 -11.67 6.76 8.14
CA GLN A 53 -12.12 5.57 8.83
C GLN A 53 -13.38 5.89 9.65
N GLY A 54 -14.55 5.77 9.02
CA GLY A 54 -15.84 5.97 9.66
C GLY A 54 -16.51 4.64 10.01
N GLY A 55 -17.29 4.62 11.09
CA GLY A 55 -17.82 3.38 11.66
C GLY A 55 -18.93 2.70 10.88
N ALA A 56 -19.44 3.31 9.80
CA ALA A 56 -20.36 2.66 8.89
C ALA A 56 -19.85 1.28 8.42
N ALA A 57 -18.54 1.14 8.21
CA ALA A 57 -17.93 -0.11 7.74
C ALA A 57 -17.84 -1.21 8.81
N TRP A 58 -18.13 -0.91 10.08
CA TRP A 58 -18.25 -1.89 11.16
C TRP A 58 -19.60 -1.77 11.90
N GLY A 59 -20.64 -1.34 11.20
CA GLY A 59 -22.02 -1.32 11.73
C GLY A 59 -22.33 -0.16 12.68
N ARG A 60 -21.52 0.90 12.71
CA ARG A 60 -21.69 2.10 13.53
C ARG A 60 -21.75 3.38 12.67
N PRO A 61 -22.82 3.59 11.88
CA PRO A 61 -22.90 4.69 10.89
C PRO A 61 -22.84 6.12 11.47
N GLY A 62 -22.94 6.29 12.79
CA GLY A 62 -22.76 7.58 13.48
C GLY A 62 -21.32 7.89 13.91
N VAL A 63 -20.43 6.89 13.91
CA VAL A 63 -19.02 7.08 14.27
C VAL A 63 -18.26 7.62 13.06
N ARG A 64 -17.59 8.76 13.22
CA ARG A 64 -16.91 9.46 12.12
C ARG A 64 -15.39 9.34 12.13
N ASP A 65 -14.85 8.82 13.21
CA ASP A 65 -13.42 8.68 13.45
C ASP A 65 -13.10 7.38 14.22
N CYS A 66 -11.85 7.24 14.62
CA CYS A 66 -11.29 6.11 15.35
C CYS A 66 -11.18 6.39 16.85
N SER A 67 -11.83 7.43 17.38
CA SER A 67 -11.77 7.75 18.80
C SER A 67 -12.31 6.59 19.64
N ASN A 68 -11.57 6.25 20.70
CA ASN A 68 -11.93 5.20 21.66
C ASN A 68 -12.10 3.78 21.05
N GLU A 69 -11.66 3.55 19.82
CA GLU A 69 -11.64 2.21 19.23
C GLU A 69 -10.40 1.45 19.73
N THR A 70 -10.59 0.43 20.57
CA THR A 70 -9.48 -0.30 21.24
C THR A 70 -9.34 -1.77 20.82
N LYS A 71 -10.25 -2.22 19.95
CA LYS A 71 -10.26 -3.58 19.41
C LYS A 71 -10.39 -3.55 17.89
N PRO A 72 -9.86 -4.55 17.18
CA PRO A 72 -10.13 -4.73 15.77
C PRO A 72 -11.63 -4.89 15.47
N ILE A 73 -12.01 -4.73 14.20
CA ILE A 73 -13.35 -5.06 13.74
C ILE A 73 -13.57 -6.57 13.93
N ALA A 74 -14.61 -6.93 14.70
CA ALA A 74 -14.98 -8.33 14.93
C ALA A 74 -15.89 -8.85 13.79
N GLY A 75 -15.68 -10.09 13.36
CA GLY A 75 -16.54 -10.73 12.35
C GLY A 75 -16.30 -10.30 10.89
N GLY A 76 -15.21 -9.57 10.62
CA GLY A 76 -14.87 -9.12 9.27
C GLY A 76 -15.58 -7.83 8.86
N LEU A 77 -15.37 -7.40 7.62
CA LEU A 77 -15.94 -6.15 7.09
C LEU A 77 -17.39 -6.37 6.67
N THR A 78 -18.33 -5.58 7.21
CA THR A 78 -19.76 -5.67 6.84
C THR A 78 -20.02 -5.16 5.42
N GLN A 79 -19.12 -4.32 4.90
CA GLN A 79 -19.06 -3.91 3.51
C GLN A 79 -17.68 -4.25 2.96
N SER A 80 -17.63 -5.12 1.95
CA SER A 80 -16.44 -5.29 1.13
C SER A 80 -16.29 -4.08 0.20
N VAL A 81 -15.91 -2.93 0.77
CA VAL A 81 -15.51 -1.77 -0.03
C VAL A 81 -14.12 -2.10 -0.58
N VAL A 82 -14.06 -2.87 -1.66
CA VAL A 82 -12.84 -2.96 -2.47
C VAL A 82 -12.68 -1.57 -3.10
N PRO A 83 -11.71 -0.76 -2.67
CA PRO A 83 -11.56 0.57 -3.24
C PRO A 83 -11.26 0.41 -4.74
N LEU A 84 -11.86 1.25 -5.59
CA LEU A 84 -11.59 1.18 -7.03
C LEU A 84 -10.08 1.25 -7.34
N ALA A 85 -9.33 2.02 -6.56
CA ALA A 85 -7.87 2.08 -6.64
C ALA A 85 -7.18 0.72 -6.40
N LEU A 86 -7.72 -0.13 -5.52
CA LEU A 86 -7.18 -1.47 -5.28
C LEU A 86 -7.39 -2.36 -6.51
N LYS A 87 -8.54 -2.27 -7.17
CA LYS A 87 -8.82 -3.00 -8.41
C LYS A 87 -7.86 -2.56 -9.53
N VAL A 88 -7.70 -1.26 -9.73
CA VAL A 88 -6.74 -0.70 -10.71
C VAL A 88 -5.32 -1.20 -10.42
N GLN A 89 -4.92 -1.22 -9.14
CA GLN A 89 -3.59 -1.69 -8.76
C GLN A 89 -3.40 -3.19 -9.07
N GLN A 90 -4.40 -4.03 -8.79
CA GLN A 90 -4.37 -5.46 -9.12
C GLN A 90 -4.28 -5.70 -10.63
N ASP A 91 -5.11 -4.99 -11.41
CA ASP A 91 -5.13 -5.11 -12.87
C ASP A 91 -3.79 -4.69 -13.49
N ILE A 92 -3.23 -3.54 -13.05
CA ILE A 92 -1.95 -3.05 -13.55
C ILE A 92 -0.82 -4.01 -13.16
N ILE A 93 -0.72 -4.43 -11.89
CA ILE A 93 0.36 -5.33 -11.46
C ILE A 93 0.29 -6.67 -12.23
N GLY A 94 -0.91 -7.19 -12.49
CA GLY A 94 -1.09 -8.39 -13.31
C GLY A 94 -0.61 -8.24 -14.74
N SER A 95 -0.58 -7.01 -15.28
CA SER A 95 -0.11 -6.69 -16.63
C SER A 95 1.40 -6.41 -16.73
N ILE A 96 2.10 -6.18 -15.61
CA ILE A 96 3.52 -5.82 -15.62
C ILE A 96 4.36 -7.03 -16.02
N ARG A 97 5.18 -6.87 -17.08
CA ARG A 97 6.08 -7.92 -17.58
C ARG A 97 7.15 -8.34 -16.58
N LYS A 98 7.73 -7.39 -15.84
CA LYS A 98 8.69 -7.68 -14.78
C LYS A 98 7.94 -8.17 -13.55
N PRO A 99 8.33 -9.28 -12.91
CA PRO A 99 7.64 -9.77 -11.72
C PRO A 99 7.62 -8.70 -10.62
N VAL A 100 6.41 -8.36 -10.16
CA VAL A 100 6.17 -7.47 -9.03
C VAL A 100 5.39 -8.26 -7.99
N HIS A 101 5.85 -8.23 -6.73
CA HIS A 101 5.09 -8.80 -5.63
C HIS A 101 4.07 -7.78 -5.14
N PHE A 102 2.77 -8.08 -5.31
CA PHE A 102 1.73 -7.24 -4.76
C PHE A 102 1.49 -7.56 -3.29
N LEU A 103 1.81 -6.61 -2.41
CA LEU A 103 1.54 -6.70 -0.97
C LEU A 103 0.13 -6.16 -0.68
N ASN A 104 -0.89 -7.02 -0.81
CA ASN A 104 -2.27 -6.66 -0.53
C ASN A 104 -2.56 -6.61 0.98
N ILE A 105 -2.32 -5.46 1.59
CA ILE A 105 -2.53 -5.20 3.02
C ILE A 105 -3.86 -4.49 3.32
N THR A 106 -4.70 -4.22 2.30
CA THR A 106 -5.87 -3.34 2.44
C THR A 106 -6.89 -3.86 3.44
N ALA A 107 -7.39 -5.09 3.26
CA ALA A 107 -8.44 -5.63 4.11
C ALA A 107 -7.97 -5.81 5.56
N MET A 108 -6.76 -6.36 5.75
CA MET A 108 -6.22 -6.57 7.10
C MET A 108 -5.95 -5.25 7.83
N SER A 109 -5.50 -4.21 7.12
CA SER A 109 -5.26 -2.91 7.74
C SER A 109 -6.58 -2.21 8.07
N TYR A 110 -7.58 -2.32 7.19
CA TYR A 110 -8.90 -1.73 7.43
C TYR A 110 -9.60 -2.33 8.66
N MET A 111 -9.37 -3.60 8.97
CA MET A 111 -9.88 -4.23 10.20
C MET A 111 -9.28 -3.65 11.48
N ARG A 112 -8.16 -2.94 11.40
CA ARG A 112 -7.39 -2.45 12.55
C ARG A 112 -7.78 -1.02 12.92
N LYS A 113 -9.06 -0.79 13.16
CA LYS A 113 -9.55 0.52 13.64
C LYS A 113 -8.91 0.98 14.95
N ASP A 114 -8.35 0.04 15.70
CA ASP A 114 -7.60 0.20 16.95
C ASP A 114 -6.12 0.57 16.77
N GLY A 115 -5.58 0.53 15.54
CA GLY A 115 -4.15 0.70 15.29
C GLY A 115 -3.68 2.15 15.13
N HIS A 116 -4.59 3.12 15.22
CA HIS A 116 -4.30 4.53 14.94
C HIS A 116 -3.96 5.31 16.21
N PRO A 117 -3.16 6.39 16.11
CA PRO A 117 -2.87 7.25 17.25
C PRO A 117 -4.09 8.02 17.76
N ALA A 118 -5.15 8.16 16.95
CA ALA A 118 -6.30 9.00 17.25
C ALA A 118 -5.84 10.42 17.62
N SER A 119 -6.08 10.90 18.83
CA SER A 119 -5.59 12.20 19.32
C SER A 119 -4.16 12.19 19.86
N HIS A 120 -3.56 11.01 20.07
CA HIS A 120 -2.23 10.84 20.64
C HIS A 120 -1.16 10.92 19.54
N ASN A 121 -1.17 12.00 18.77
CA ASN A 121 -0.26 12.25 17.65
C ASN A 121 0.44 13.61 17.80
N GLY A 122 1.50 13.83 17.02
CA GLY A 122 2.22 15.10 16.95
C GLY A 122 1.67 16.12 15.96
N LEU A 123 0.50 15.89 15.36
CA LEU A 123 -0.10 16.71 14.30
C LEU A 123 -1.16 17.71 14.82
N GLY A 124 -1.65 17.52 16.05
CA GLY A 124 -2.70 18.36 16.64
C GLY A 124 -4.05 18.10 15.98
N GLY A 125 -4.78 17.09 16.47
CA GLY A 125 -6.11 16.73 15.98
C GLY A 125 -6.36 15.23 15.97
N MET A 126 -7.44 14.81 15.31
CA MET A 126 -7.78 13.40 15.14
C MET A 126 -7.04 12.81 13.94
N ASP A 127 -6.25 11.76 14.17
CA ASP A 127 -5.52 11.04 13.14
C ASP A 127 -5.93 9.56 13.08
N CYS A 128 -6.73 9.25 12.06
CA CYS A 128 -7.14 7.90 11.70
C CYS A 128 -6.51 7.45 10.37
N THR A 129 -5.33 7.99 10.05
CA THR A 129 -4.63 7.72 8.79
C THR A 129 -3.24 7.14 9.00
N HIS A 130 -2.53 7.60 10.02
CA HIS A 130 -1.25 7.03 10.44
C HIS A 130 -1.46 5.89 11.44
N TRP A 131 -0.39 5.15 11.70
CA TRP A 131 -0.41 3.99 12.57
C TRP A 131 0.48 4.21 13.78
N CYS A 132 0.07 3.71 14.94
CA CYS A 132 0.98 3.52 16.07
C CYS A 132 2.06 2.50 15.71
N VAL A 133 3.22 2.63 16.37
CA VAL A 133 4.33 1.68 16.35
C VAL A 133 4.65 1.32 17.81
N ALA A 134 4.72 0.05 18.21
CA ALA A 134 4.47 -1.18 17.46
C ALA A 134 2.99 -1.36 17.05
N GLY A 135 2.72 -2.05 15.93
CA GLY A 135 1.36 -2.23 15.43
C GLY A 135 1.23 -2.78 14.01
N VAL A 136 0.27 -2.23 13.26
CA VAL A 136 -0.09 -2.67 11.90
C VAL A 136 1.10 -2.66 10.92
N PRO A 137 1.98 -1.63 10.92
CA PRO A 137 3.18 -1.63 10.07
C PRO A 137 4.13 -2.80 10.34
N ASP A 138 4.18 -3.34 11.56
CA ASP A 138 5.05 -4.48 11.88
C ASP A 138 4.55 -5.74 11.18
N THR A 139 3.23 -5.95 11.14
CA THR A 139 2.65 -7.06 10.38
C THR A 139 2.96 -6.93 8.88
N TRP A 140 2.94 -5.72 8.32
CA TRP A 140 3.34 -5.51 6.91
C TRP A 140 4.82 -5.89 6.70
N ASN A 141 5.69 -5.51 7.64
CA ASN A 141 7.10 -5.84 7.60
C ASN A 141 7.35 -7.35 7.73
N HIS A 142 6.57 -8.07 8.53
CA HIS A 142 6.64 -9.54 8.60
C HIS A 142 6.23 -10.21 7.28
N ILE A 143 5.17 -9.73 6.63
CA ILE A 143 4.75 -10.26 5.32
C ILE A 143 5.83 -9.97 4.27
N LEU A 144 6.36 -8.74 4.25
CA LEU A 144 7.46 -8.35 3.36
C LEU A 144 8.69 -9.25 3.57
N SER A 145 9.11 -9.45 4.81
CA SER A 145 10.26 -10.31 5.14
C SER A 145 10.05 -11.74 4.63
N THR A 146 8.84 -12.27 4.82
CA THR A 146 8.45 -13.58 4.28
C THR A 146 8.58 -13.63 2.76
N ILE A 147 8.09 -12.61 2.05
CA ILE A 147 8.22 -12.51 0.58
C ILE A 147 9.69 -12.50 0.17
N LEU A 148 10.52 -11.67 0.79
CA LEU A 148 11.94 -11.55 0.45
C LEU A 148 12.70 -12.87 0.65
N ILE A 149 12.47 -13.55 1.78
CA ILE A 149 13.10 -14.83 2.09
C ILE A 149 12.69 -15.93 1.08
N HIS A 150 11.42 -15.98 0.69
CA HIS A 150 10.92 -17.01 -0.24
C HIS A 150 11.24 -16.70 -1.71
N SER A 151 11.27 -15.43 -2.11
CA SER A 151 11.66 -15.04 -3.46
C SER A 151 13.13 -15.33 -3.74
N GLY A 152 14.00 -15.23 -2.73
CA GLY A 152 15.40 -15.68 -2.84
C GLY A 152 15.58 -17.19 -3.06
N LYS A 153 14.61 -18.02 -2.64
CA LYS A 153 14.64 -19.49 -2.82
C LYS A 153 14.19 -19.90 -4.23
N ARG A 154 13.17 -19.27 -4.81
CA ARG A 154 12.70 -19.54 -6.19
C ARG A 154 13.78 -19.26 -7.24
N GLY A 155 14.63 -18.25 -7.04
CA GLY A 155 15.77 -17.98 -7.94
C GLY A 155 16.85 -19.07 -7.94
N LYS A 156 16.91 -19.93 -6.91
CA LYS A 156 17.84 -21.08 -6.85
C LYS A 156 17.23 -22.36 -7.42
N GLU A 157 15.90 -22.50 -7.37
CA GLU A 157 15.17 -23.67 -7.85
C GLU A 157 14.85 -23.57 -9.35
N SER A 158 14.52 -22.39 -9.87
CA SER A 158 14.40 -22.15 -11.33
C SER A 158 15.72 -22.29 -12.09
N LYS A 159 16.87 -22.28 -11.41
CA LYS A 159 18.18 -22.62 -12.02
C LYS A 159 18.48 -24.12 -12.05
N LYS A 160 17.63 -24.95 -11.45
CA LYS A 160 17.80 -26.41 -11.36
C LYS A 160 16.91 -27.22 -12.31
N LEU A 161 16.00 -26.60 -13.06
CA LEU A 161 15.18 -27.33 -14.02
C LEU A 161 15.94 -27.50 -15.34
N PRO A 162 16.31 -28.73 -15.77
CA PRO A 162 16.93 -28.93 -17.06
C PRO A 162 15.94 -28.56 -18.16
N ARG A 163 16.41 -27.81 -19.17
CA ARG A 163 15.70 -27.63 -20.44
C ARG A 163 15.48 -29.02 -21.03
N GLN A 164 14.26 -29.55 -20.93
CA GLN A 164 13.87 -30.68 -21.77
C GLN A 164 13.69 -30.14 -23.19
N THR A 165 14.68 -30.41 -24.04
CA THR A 165 14.57 -30.30 -25.48
C THR A 165 13.49 -31.28 -25.94
N LEU A 166 12.33 -30.78 -26.39
CA LEU A 166 11.43 -31.56 -27.22
C LEU A 166 12.16 -31.85 -28.53
N ALA A 167 12.63 -33.08 -28.70
CA ALA A 167 13.05 -33.61 -29.99
C ALA A 167 11.79 -33.93 -30.79
N HIS A 168 11.71 -33.38 -32.00
CA HIS A 168 10.75 -33.76 -33.02
C HIS A 168 10.81 -35.26 -33.31
N LYS A 169 9.65 -35.92 -33.30
CA LYS A 169 9.29 -37.04 -34.17
C LYS A 169 7.82 -36.94 -34.50
#